data_AF-A0A7C6A8C3-F1
#
_entry.id   AF-A0A7C6A8C3-F1
#
_cell.length_a   1.000
_cell.length_b   1.000
_cell.length_c   1.000
_cell.angle_alpha   90.00
_cell.angle_beta   90.00
_cell.angle_gamma   90.00
#
_symmetry.space_group_name_H-M   'P 1'
#
loop_
_entity.id
_entity.type
_entity.pdbx_description
1 polymer ?
#
loop_
_entity_poly.entity_id
_entity_poly.type
_entity_poly.pdbx_seq_one_letter_code
_entity_poly.pdbx_strand_id
1 'polypeptide(L)'
;MKVKISIKEIRKYLLKEFKNSLNKIDQATVEQWVRDLVIVKTFAGLRFQEAILKKGAEIKKTNYRLAEPDEESKGIDSYIGDIPVSIKPHTYELKAALPEHIETKIIYYRKIDDGIEVDHGEIL
;
A
#
# COMPACT_ATOMS: atom_id res chain seq x y z
N MET A 1 -8.67 -44.81 3.21
CA MET A 1 -7.66 -44.99 2.13
C MET A 1 -7.97 -44.19 0.86
N LYS A 2 -9.20 -44.24 0.31
CA LYS A 2 -9.59 -43.48 -0.92
C LYS A 2 -9.43 -41.95 -0.84
N VAL A 3 -9.75 -41.32 0.31
CA VAL A 3 -9.64 -39.86 0.50
C VAL A 3 -8.18 -39.37 0.43
N LYS A 4 -7.23 -40.07 1.07
CA LYS A 4 -5.80 -39.70 1.02
C LYS A 4 -5.21 -39.83 -0.39
N ILE A 5 -5.67 -40.80 -1.18
CA ILE A 5 -5.27 -40.97 -2.59
C ILE A 5 -5.81 -39.79 -3.43
N SER A 6 -7.05 -39.37 -3.22
CA SER A 6 -7.66 -38.21 -3.89
C SER A 6 -6.93 -36.89 -3.59
N ILE A 7 -6.53 -36.66 -2.33
CA ILE A 7 -5.74 -35.46 -1.96
C ILE A 7 -4.39 -35.42 -2.69
N LYS A 8 -3.72 -36.56 -2.82
CA LYS A 8 -2.42 -36.64 -3.50
C LYS A 8 -2.53 -36.28 -4.98
N GLU A 9 -3.58 -36.75 -5.65
CA GLU A 9 -3.82 -36.43 -7.06
C GLU A 9 -4.25 -34.97 -7.27
N ILE A 10 -5.10 -34.43 -6.40
CA ILE A 10 -5.48 -33.00 -6.44
C ILE A 10 -4.25 -32.12 -6.25
N ARG A 11 -3.39 -32.43 -5.27
CA ARG A 11 -2.13 -31.70 -5.05
C ARG A 11 -1.24 -31.74 -6.29
N LYS A 12 -1.10 -32.91 -6.91
CA LYS A 12 -0.29 -33.08 -8.13
C LYS A 12 -0.83 -32.24 -9.28
N TYR A 13 -2.16 -32.23 -9.47
CA TYR A 13 -2.82 -31.40 -10.46
C TYR A 13 -2.59 -29.90 -10.21
N LEU A 14 -2.82 -29.42 -8.99
CA LEU A 14 -2.62 -28.01 -8.63
C LEU A 14 -1.17 -27.55 -8.86
N LEU A 15 -0.18 -28.36 -8.48
CA LEU A 15 1.23 -28.06 -8.71
C LEU A 15 1.57 -28.00 -10.21
N LYS A 16 0.96 -28.88 -11.01
CA LYS A 16 1.13 -28.87 -12.46
C LYS A 16 0.55 -27.60 -13.07
N GLU A 17 -0.67 -27.23 -12.70
CA GLU A 17 -1.32 -26.01 -13.19
C GLU A 17 -0.57 -24.75 -12.75
N PHE A 18 -0.07 -24.72 -11.51
CA PHE A 18 0.78 -23.63 -11.04
C PHE A 18 2.06 -23.50 -11.87
N LYS A 19 2.76 -24.62 -12.14
CA LYS A 19 3.94 -24.63 -13.01
C LYS A 19 3.61 -24.19 -14.43
N ASN A 20 2.47 -24.62 -14.98
CA ASN A 20 2.01 -24.19 -16.30
C ASN A 20 1.77 -22.68 -16.34
N SER A 21 1.22 -22.09 -15.28
CA SER A 21 1.03 -20.64 -15.17
C SER A 21 2.36 -19.89 -15.05
N LEU A 22 3.33 -20.41 -14.30
CA LEU A 22 4.68 -19.82 -14.24
C LEU A 22 5.34 -19.78 -15.63
N ASN A 23 5.17 -20.82 -16.44
CA ASN A 23 5.71 -20.86 -17.80
C ASN A 23 5.02 -19.88 -18.77
N LYS A 24 3.87 -19.30 -18.40
CA LYS A 24 3.20 -18.25 -19.17
C LYS A 24 3.68 -16.84 -18.81
N ILE A 25 4.49 -16.70 -17.76
CA ILE A 25 5.09 -15.42 -17.40
C ILE A 25 6.23 -15.16 -18.37
N ASP A 26 6.06 -14.16 -19.20
CA ASP A 26 7.07 -13.67 -20.13
C ASP A 26 7.62 -12.30 -19.69
N GLN A 27 8.59 -11.79 -20.44
CA GLN A 27 9.21 -10.50 -20.18
C GLN A 27 8.18 -9.37 -20.14
N ALA A 28 7.20 -9.36 -21.05
CA ALA A 28 6.17 -8.32 -21.08
C ALA A 28 5.29 -8.33 -19.81
N THR A 29 4.96 -9.52 -19.32
CA THR A 29 4.24 -9.70 -18.04
C THR A 29 5.05 -9.13 -16.88
N VAL A 30 6.36 -9.40 -16.84
CA VAL A 30 7.26 -8.88 -15.79
C VAL A 30 7.42 -7.38 -15.90
N GLU A 31 7.63 -6.83 -17.10
CA GLU A 31 7.78 -5.40 -17.34
C GLU A 31 6.52 -4.62 -16.93
N GLN A 32 5.33 -5.12 -17.29
CA GLN A 32 4.07 -4.52 -16.88
C GLN A 32 3.94 -4.53 -15.35
N TRP A 33 4.26 -5.64 -14.70
CA TRP A 33 4.23 -5.76 -13.24
C TRP A 33 5.23 -4.81 -12.56
N VAL A 34 6.45 -4.68 -13.07
CA VAL A 34 7.47 -3.74 -12.57
C VAL A 34 7.00 -2.30 -12.76
N ARG A 35 6.43 -1.96 -13.92
CA ARG A 35 5.90 -0.61 -14.20
C ARG A 35 4.77 -0.26 -13.24
N ASP A 36 3.85 -1.20 -12.99
CA ASP A 36 2.75 -1.00 -12.06
C ASP A 36 3.23 -0.86 -10.61
N LEU A 37 4.32 -1.54 -10.22
CA LEU A 37 4.93 -1.37 -8.92
C LEU A 37 5.71 -0.07 -8.77
N VAL A 38 6.67 0.19 -9.66
CA VAL A 38 7.62 1.29 -9.50
C VAL A 38 7.00 2.62 -9.90
N ILE A 39 6.34 2.69 -11.05
CA ILE A 39 5.82 3.95 -11.59
C ILE A 39 4.47 4.28 -10.96
N VAL A 40 3.55 3.31 -10.92
CA VAL A 40 2.18 3.60 -10.47
C VAL A 40 2.09 3.58 -8.95
N LYS A 41 2.58 2.53 -8.28
CA LYS A 41 2.46 2.44 -6.80
C LYS A 41 3.48 3.32 -6.08
N THR A 42 4.75 3.28 -6.47
CA THR A 42 5.80 4.02 -5.75
C THR A 42 5.84 5.49 -6.16
N PHE A 43 6.08 5.81 -7.45
CA PHE A 43 6.23 7.22 -7.85
C PHE A 43 4.96 8.05 -7.61
N ALA A 44 3.80 7.63 -8.14
CA ALA A 44 2.57 8.41 -7.93
C ALA A 44 2.16 8.45 -6.45
N GLY A 45 2.37 7.36 -5.70
CA GLY A 45 2.16 7.31 -4.26
C GLY A 45 2.98 8.37 -3.52
N LEU A 46 4.28 8.44 -3.80
CA LEU A 46 5.19 9.43 -3.21
C LEU A 46 4.80 10.87 -3.57
N ARG A 47 4.34 11.13 -4.80
CA ARG A 47 3.85 12.46 -5.20
C ARG A 47 2.60 12.88 -4.42
N PHE A 48 1.67 11.95 -4.19
CA PHE A 48 0.49 12.22 -3.37
C PHE A 48 0.88 12.45 -1.92
N GLN A 49 1.76 11.61 -1.36
CA GLN A 49 2.29 11.77 -0.02
C GLN A 49 2.92 13.15 0.18
N GLU A 50 3.79 13.59 -0.74
CA GLU A 50 4.40 14.93 -0.68
C GLU A 50 3.34 16.05 -0.67
N ALA A 51 2.33 15.98 -1.55
CA ALA A 51 1.26 16.98 -1.61
C ALA A 51 0.41 17.02 -0.32
N ILE A 52 0.05 15.84 0.20
CA ILE A 52 -0.72 15.66 1.43
C ILE A 52 0.02 16.25 2.63
N LEU A 53 1.31 15.94 2.76
CA LEU A 53 2.16 16.43 3.85
C LEU A 53 2.37 17.93 3.78
N LYS A 54 2.66 18.46 2.59
CA LYS A 54 2.83 19.90 2.38
C LYS A 54 1.57 20.66 2.80
N LYS A 55 0.38 20.16 2.41
CA LYS A 55 -0.88 20.80 2.79
C LYS A 55 -1.16 20.69 4.30
N GLY A 56 -0.94 19.51 4.89
CA GLY A 56 -1.12 19.32 6.33
C GLY A 56 -0.20 20.21 7.17
N ALA A 57 1.06 20.34 6.76
CA ALA A 57 2.05 21.23 7.39
C ALA A 57 1.66 22.72 7.27
N GLU A 58 1.16 23.14 6.10
CA GLU A 58 0.62 24.49 5.88
C GLU A 58 -0.55 24.79 6.83
N ILE A 59 -1.52 23.87 6.94
CA ILE A 59 -2.68 24.01 7.84
C ILE A 59 -2.22 24.12 9.30
N LYS A 60 -1.23 23.31 9.71
CA LYS A 60 -0.68 23.30 11.07
C LYS A 60 0.38 24.37 11.34
N LYS A 61 0.75 25.16 10.33
CA LYS A 61 1.82 26.15 10.41
C LYS A 61 3.12 25.55 10.99
N THR A 62 3.46 24.36 10.52
CA THR A 62 4.65 23.60 10.92
C THR A 62 5.37 23.04 9.68
N ASN A 63 6.44 22.28 9.89
CA ASN A 63 7.17 21.59 8.83
C ASN A 63 6.69 20.14 8.71
N TYR A 64 7.18 19.41 7.70
CA TYR A 64 7.00 17.96 7.60
C TYR A 64 8.32 17.29 7.26
N ARG A 65 8.43 15.98 7.56
CA ARG A 65 9.52 15.13 7.11
C ARG A 65 9.03 13.73 6.79
N LEU A 66 9.78 13.02 5.96
CA LEU A 66 9.58 11.59 5.73
C LEU A 66 10.06 10.80 6.95
N ALA A 67 9.51 9.59 7.12
CA ALA A 67 9.95 8.65 8.13
C ALA A 67 11.29 8.02 7.74
N GLU A 68 12.11 7.70 8.74
CA GLU A 68 13.28 6.86 8.57
C GLU A 68 12.87 5.38 8.45
N PRO A 69 13.71 4.48 7.91
CA PRO A 69 13.36 3.07 7.72
C PRO A 69 12.86 2.37 9.00
N ASP A 70 13.46 2.67 10.15
CA ASP A 70 13.05 2.11 11.45
C ASP A 70 11.68 2.65 11.92
N GLU A 71 11.29 3.85 11.49
CA GLU A 71 9.99 4.46 11.77
C GLU A 71 8.92 3.92 10.81
N GLU A 72 9.24 3.75 9.53
CA GLU A 72 8.37 3.11 8.54
C GLU A 72 8.02 1.67 8.94
N SER A 73 8.98 0.94 9.52
CA SER A 73 8.75 -0.41 10.06
C SER A 73 7.68 -0.47 11.16
N LYS A 74 7.38 0.67 11.80
CA LYS A 74 6.35 0.83 12.83
C LYS A 74 5.04 1.41 12.28
N GLY A 75 4.92 1.54 10.95
CA GLY A 75 3.75 2.11 10.29
C GLY A 75 3.67 3.64 10.31
N ILE A 76 4.78 4.33 10.56
CA ILE A 76 4.88 5.79 10.41
C ILE A 76 5.35 6.08 8.99
N ASP A 77 4.50 6.67 8.15
CA ASP A 77 4.92 7.02 6.79
C ASP A 77 5.66 8.37 6.79
N SER A 78 5.29 9.30 7.68
CA SER A 78 5.86 10.66 7.76
C SER A 78 5.49 11.36 9.08
N TYR A 79 6.04 12.57 9.28
CA TYR A 79 5.68 13.47 10.37
C TYR A 79 5.22 14.83 9.86
N ILE A 80 4.21 15.38 10.52
CA ILE A 80 3.79 16.78 10.36
C ILE A 80 4.03 17.48 11.70
N GLY A 81 5.07 18.29 11.79
CA GLY A 81 5.66 18.71 13.06
C GLY A 81 6.15 17.48 13.83
N ASP A 82 5.66 17.33 15.06
CA ASP A 82 5.96 16.17 15.92
C ASP A 82 4.88 15.06 15.83
N ILE A 83 3.90 15.22 14.93
CA ILE A 83 2.77 14.28 14.82
C ILE A 83 3.15 13.16 13.84
N PRO A 84 3.28 11.90 14.28
CA PRO A 84 3.48 10.77 13.38
C PRO A 84 2.19 10.47 12.63
N VAL A 85 2.30 10.36 11.31
CA VAL A 85 1.17 10.10 10.43
C VAL A 85 1.43 8.91 9.51
N SER A 86 0.37 8.17 9.24
CA SER A 86 0.30 7.19 8.18
C SER A 86 -0.64 7.71 7.08
N ILE A 87 -0.27 7.56 5.82
CA ILE A 87 -1.04 8.05 4.67
C ILE A 87 -1.55 6.86 3.90
N LYS A 88 -2.87 6.68 3.87
CA LYS A 88 -3.50 5.51 3.23
C LYS A 88 -4.63 5.93 2.31
N PRO A 89 -4.83 5.22 1.18
CA PRO A 89 -6.02 5.44 0.37
C PRO A 89 -7.26 5.00 1.16
N HIS A 90 -8.41 5.63 0.94
CA HIS A 90 -9.67 5.31 1.61
C HIS A 90 -10.09 3.82 1.44
N THR A 91 -9.62 3.14 0.39
CA THR A 91 -9.85 1.70 0.21
C THR A 91 -9.15 0.83 1.24
N TYR A 92 -8.20 1.38 2.01
CA TYR A 92 -7.55 0.70 3.14
C TYR A 92 -8.51 0.51 4.31
N GLU A 93 -9.34 1.51 4.62
CA GLU A 93 -10.36 1.46 5.70
C GLU A 93 -11.32 0.26 5.54
N LEU A 94 -11.67 -0.07 4.29
CA LEU A 94 -12.62 -1.14 3.97
C LEU A 94 -12.01 -2.55 4.09
N LYS A 95 -10.70 -2.67 4.32
CA LYS A 95 -10.03 -3.97 4.42
C LYS A 95 -10.09 -4.49 5.86
N ALA A 96 -11.25 -5.06 6.22
CA ALA A 96 -11.50 -5.71 7.52
C ALA A 96 -10.54 -6.87 7.89
N ALA A 97 -9.69 -7.30 6.96
CA ALA A 97 -8.75 -8.42 7.12
C ALA A 97 -7.30 -7.98 7.40
N LEU A 98 -7.00 -6.68 7.51
CA LEU A 98 -5.65 -6.23 7.78
C LEU A 98 -5.31 -6.40 9.27
N PRO A 99 -4.29 -7.20 9.62
CA PRO A 99 -3.87 -7.42 11.00
C PRO A 99 -3.00 -6.28 11.56
N GLU A 100 -2.80 -5.20 10.80
CA GLU A 100 -1.94 -4.09 11.19
C GLU A 100 -2.61 -3.25 12.28
N HIS A 101 -2.05 -3.29 13.49
CA HIS A 101 -2.38 -2.32 14.53
C HIS A 101 -1.57 -1.05 14.25
N ILE A 102 -2.20 -0.06 13.61
CA ILE A 102 -1.58 1.24 13.34
C ILE A 102 -1.88 2.16 14.53
N GLU A 103 -0.88 2.37 15.39
CA GLU A 103 -0.98 3.29 16.54
C GLU A 103 -0.79 4.77 16.16
N THR A 104 -0.63 5.07 14.88
CA THR A 104 -0.34 6.39 14.33
C THR A 104 -1.60 7.01 13.71
N LYS A 105 -1.63 8.34 13.63
CA LYS A 105 -2.78 9.03 13.03
C LYS A 105 -2.83 8.76 11.53
N ILE A 106 -3.99 8.33 11.02
CA ILE A 106 -4.13 8.02 9.59
C ILE A 106 -4.75 9.21 8.86
N ILE A 107 -4.06 9.69 7.82
CA ILE A 107 -4.58 10.64 6.84
C ILE A 107 -5.08 9.83 5.65
N TYR A 108 -6.39 9.91 5.39
CA TYR A 108 -7.00 9.23 4.26
C TYR A 108 -7.01 10.10 3.01
N TYR A 109 -6.84 9.47 1.85
CA TYR A 109 -7.02 10.14 0.57
C TYR A 109 -7.81 9.30 -0.44
N ARG A 110 -8.48 9.98 -1.37
CA ARG A 110 -9.20 9.38 -2.50
C ARG A 110 -8.71 10.01 -3.79
N LYS A 111 -8.38 9.17 -4.79
CA LYS A 111 -8.08 9.65 -6.14
C LYS A 111 -9.37 10.04 -6.82
N ILE A 112 -9.37 11.21 -7.45
CA ILE A 112 -10.44 11.73 -8.30
C ILE A 112 -9.84 12.09 -9.67
N ASP A 113 -10.66 12.33 -10.69
CA ASP A 113 -10.19 12.50 -12.07
C ASP A 113 -9.13 13.61 -12.21
N ASP A 114 -9.32 14.73 -11.51
CA ASP A 114 -8.44 15.90 -11.58
C ASP A 114 -7.53 16.07 -10.34
N GLY A 115 -7.33 15.03 -9.52
CA GLY A 115 -6.42 15.11 -8.37
C GLY A 115 -6.69 14.13 -7.24
N ILE A 116 -6.55 14.62 -6.01
CA ILE A 116 -6.81 13.86 -4.79
C ILE A 116 -7.66 14.66 -3.80
N GLU A 117 -8.63 13.99 -3.21
CA GLU A 117 -9.35 14.44 -2.03
C GLU A 117 -8.64 13.88 -0.80
N VAL A 118 -8.46 14.69 0.25
CA VAL A 118 -7.65 14.35 1.42
C VAL A 118 -8.38 14.76 2.70
N ASP A 119 -8.41 13.87 3.69
CA ASP A 119 -8.97 14.12 5.01
C ASP A 119 -7.86 14.34 6.04
N HIS A 120 -7.67 15.59 6.47
CA HIS A 120 -6.73 15.98 7.52
C HIS A 120 -7.37 16.02 8.93
N GLY A 121 -8.60 15.54 9.12
CA GLY A 121 -9.35 15.63 10.37
C GLY A 121 -8.59 15.12 11.60
N GLU A 122 -7.88 13.99 11.48
CA GLU A 122 -7.12 13.38 12.57
C GLU A 122 -5.95 14.24 13.06
N ILE A 123 -5.37 15.06 12.18
CA ILE A 123 -4.25 15.91 12.57
C ILE A 123 -4.71 17.27 13.09
N LEU A 124 -5.88 17.78 12.66
CA LEU A 124 -6.44 19.09 13.03
C LEU A 124 -6.71 19.26 14.53
#